data_AF-D3DIG5-F1
#
_entry.id   AF-D3DIG5-F1
#
_cell.length_a   1.000
_cell.length_b   1.000
_cell.length_c   1.000
_cell.angle_alpha   90.00
_cell.angle_beta   90.00
_cell.angle_gamma   90.00
#
_symmetry.space_group_name_H-M   'P 1'
#
loop_
_entity.id
_entity.type
_entity.pdbx_description
1 polymer ?
#
loop_
_entity_poly.entity_id
_entity_poly.type
_entity_poly.pdbx_seq_one_letter_code
_entity_poly.pdbx_strand_id
1 'polypeptide(L)'
;MKIHELTHQQKEFLKRILDVEELPEEEDVASFLSSKGFTLYECVSCKKLVFHDNYEFWNLSECCDDNSKLTKEGLLCEVCYSRSPENLKDWILFKPSWVKNVDFKRGV
;
A
#
# COMPACT_ATOMS: atom_id res chain seq x y z
N MET A 1 -6.24 -5.34 -16.27
CA MET A 1 -7.40 -5.72 -15.45
C MET A 1 -8.47 -4.67 -15.70
N LYS A 2 -9.67 -5.09 -16.10
CA LYS A 2 -10.81 -4.21 -16.32
C LYS A 2 -11.45 -3.80 -15.01
N ILE A 3 -12.10 -2.64 -15.01
CA ILE A 3 -12.79 -2.13 -13.82
C ILE A 3 -13.88 -3.09 -13.35
N HIS A 4 -14.61 -3.76 -14.26
CA HIS A 4 -15.65 -4.71 -13.86
C HIS A 4 -15.16 -5.94 -13.11
N GLU A 5 -13.87 -6.28 -13.23
CA GLU A 5 -13.25 -7.41 -12.53
C GLU A 5 -12.94 -7.07 -11.06
N LEU A 6 -12.99 -5.79 -10.69
CA LEU A 6 -12.80 -5.35 -9.31
C LEU A 6 -13.96 -5.79 -8.42
N THR A 7 -13.64 -6.13 -7.17
CA THR A 7 -14.68 -6.39 -6.17
C THR A 7 -15.48 -5.12 -5.88
N HIS A 8 -16.70 -5.30 -5.37
CA HIS A 8 -17.55 -4.17 -4.98
C HIS A 8 -16.84 -3.20 -4.01
N GLN A 9 -16.09 -3.74 -3.02
CA GLN A 9 -15.33 -2.90 -2.08
C GLN A 9 -14.23 -2.08 -2.77
N GLN A 10 -13.52 -2.67 -3.74
CA GLN A 10 -12.49 -1.98 -4.51
C GLN A 10 -13.07 -0.85 -5.35
N LYS A 11 -14.23 -1.08 -5.98
CA LYS A 11 -14.95 -0.07 -6.76
C LYS A 11 -15.40 1.10 -5.88
N GLU A 12 -16.03 0.82 -4.74
CA GLU A 12 -16.47 1.86 -3.82
C GLU A 12 -15.30 2.66 -3.24
N PHE A 13 -14.17 1.99 -2.97
CA PHE A 13 -12.93 2.67 -2.57
C PHE A 13 -12.43 3.61 -3.67
N LEU A 14 -12.34 3.16 -4.93
CA LEU A 14 -11.93 4.00 -6.05
C LEU A 14 -12.84 5.20 -6.25
N LYS A 15 -14.16 5.00 -6.21
CA LYS A 15 -15.15 6.08 -6.32
C LYS A 15 -14.92 7.17 -5.28
N ARG A 16 -14.66 6.77 -4.03
CA ARG A 16 -14.40 7.70 -2.93
C ARG A 16 -13.08 8.46 -3.10
N ILE A 17 -12.00 7.80 -3.51
CA ILE A 17 -10.69 8.46 -3.68
C ILE A 17 -10.69 9.39 -4.89
N LEU A 18 -11.36 9.00 -5.97
CA LEU A 18 -11.40 9.76 -7.22
C LEU A 18 -12.56 10.76 -7.29
N ASP A 19 -13.42 10.80 -6.27
CA ASP A 19 -14.64 11.61 -6.18
C ASP A 19 -15.55 11.46 -7.42
N VAL A 20 -15.90 10.21 -7.75
CA VAL A 20 -16.76 9.86 -8.89
C VAL A 20 -17.93 8.97 -8.47
N GLU A 21 -19.10 9.18 -9.05
CA GLU A 21 -20.29 8.34 -8.78
C GLU A 21 -20.27 7.01 -9.54
N GLU A 22 -19.79 7.04 -10.79
CA GLU A 22 -19.75 5.89 -11.70
C GLU A 22 -18.33 5.60 -12.19
N LEU A 23 -18.02 4.32 -12.36
CA LEU A 23 -16.74 3.87 -12.91
C LEU A 23 -16.93 3.32 -14.32
N PRO A 24 -15.98 3.56 -15.25
CA PRO A 24 -16.07 3.05 -16.61
C PRO A 24 -15.74 1.54 -16.67
N GLU A 25 -16.75 0.69 -16.45
CA GLU A 25 -16.63 -0.76 -16.25
C GLU A 25 -15.78 -1.52 -17.30
N GLU A 26 -15.77 -1.05 -18.55
CA GLU A 26 -15.04 -1.65 -19.67
C GLU A 26 -13.60 -1.12 -19.85
N GLU A 27 -13.22 -0.09 -19.11
CA GLU A 27 -11.87 0.47 -19.16
C GLU A 27 -10.89 -0.37 -18.34
N ASP A 28 -9.61 -0.36 -18.74
CA ASP A 28 -8.55 -0.95 -17.93
C ASP A 28 -8.25 -0.05 -16.73
N VAL A 29 -8.10 -0.63 -15.54
CA VAL A 29 -7.89 0.10 -14.28
C VAL A 29 -6.65 0.99 -14.34
N ALA A 30 -5.55 0.53 -14.96
CA ALA A 30 -4.34 1.33 -15.06
C ALA A 30 -4.52 2.52 -16.02
N SER A 31 -5.25 2.32 -17.12
CA SER A 31 -5.56 3.39 -18.07
C SER A 31 -6.45 4.46 -17.44
N PHE A 32 -7.50 4.03 -16.74
CA PHE A 32 -8.40 4.93 -16.04
C PHE A 32 -7.67 5.75 -14.96
N LEU A 33 -6.88 5.09 -14.11
CA LEU A 33 -6.06 5.76 -13.10
C LEU A 33 -5.07 6.75 -13.73
N SER A 34 -4.40 6.35 -14.81
CA SER A 34 -3.44 7.21 -15.52
C SER A 34 -4.12 8.45 -16.11
N SER A 35 -5.34 8.32 -16.63
CA SER A 35 -6.14 9.46 -17.13
C SER A 35 -6.46 10.50 -16.03
N LYS A 36 -6.45 10.06 -14.77
CA LYS A 36 -6.69 10.88 -13.57
C LYS A 36 -5.40 11.34 -12.89
N GLY A 37 -4.23 11.00 -13.43
CA GLY A 37 -2.93 11.38 -12.87
C GLY A 37 -2.34 10.39 -11.86
N PHE A 38 -2.92 9.19 -11.74
CA PHE A 38 -2.44 8.15 -10.83
C PHE A 38 -1.67 7.07 -11.60
N THR A 39 -0.62 6.52 -11.01
CA THR A 39 0.06 5.32 -11.55
C THR A 39 -0.34 4.11 -10.72
N LEU A 40 -0.70 3.02 -11.38
CA LEU A 40 -0.99 1.74 -10.75
C LEU A 40 0.28 0.88 -10.69
N TYR A 41 0.56 0.31 -9.52
CA TYR A 41 1.61 -0.65 -9.28
C TYR A 41 1.06 -1.92 -8.67
N GLU A 42 1.86 -2.97 -8.78
CA GLU A 42 1.65 -4.22 -8.09
C GLU A 42 2.82 -4.44 -7.13
N CYS A 43 2.52 -4.69 -5.85
CA CYS A 43 3.55 -4.94 -4.84
C CYS A 43 4.39 -6.16 -5.25
N VAL A 44 5.71 -5.99 -5.31
CA VAL A 44 6.61 -7.06 -5.79
C VAL A 44 6.57 -8.31 -4.91
N SER A 45 6.23 -8.17 -3.62
CA SER A 45 6.21 -9.27 -2.66
C SER A 45 4.84 -9.96 -2.52
N CYS A 46 3.74 -9.20 -2.41
CA CYS A 46 2.43 -9.76 -2.08
C CYS A 46 1.36 -9.57 -3.17
N LYS A 47 1.72 -8.96 -4.29
CA LYS A 47 0.85 -8.73 -5.45
C LYS A 47 -0.38 -7.84 -5.19
N LYS A 48 -0.46 -7.19 -4.03
CA LYS A 48 -1.47 -6.16 -3.77
C LYS A 48 -1.31 -5.01 -4.74
N LEU A 49 -2.44 -4.50 -5.22
CA LEU A 49 -2.50 -3.37 -6.13
C LEU A 49 -2.46 -2.08 -5.33
N VAL A 50 -1.51 -1.21 -5.67
CA VAL A 50 -1.31 0.08 -5.00
C VAL A 50 -1.21 1.13 -6.09
N PHE A 51 -1.91 2.24 -5.92
CA PHE A 51 -1.83 3.36 -6.84
C PHE A 51 -1.38 4.63 -6.13
N HIS A 52 -0.79 5.57 -6.86
CA HIS A 52 -0.25 6.80 -6.31
C HIS A 52 -0.42 7.98 -7.26
N ASP A 53 -0.55 9.20 -6.74
CA ASP A 53 -0.72 10.45 -7.48
C ASP A 53 0.55 11.32 -7.47
N ASN A 54 1.67 10.76 -7.03
CA ASN A 54 2.95 11.41 -6.70
C ASN A 54 2.99 12.13 -5.35
N TYR A 55 1.92 12.09 -4.56
CA TYR A 55 1.88 12.61 -3.19
C TYR A 55 1.59 11.49 -2.19
N GLU A 56 0.51 10.74 -2.39
CA GLU A 56 0.04 9.67 -1.50
C GLU A 56 -0.04 8.32 -2.23
N PHE A 57 0.01 7.23 -1.46
CA PHE A 57 -0.19 5.86 -1.94
C PHE A 57 -1.49 5.29 -1.35
N TRP A 58 -2.22 4.55 -2.18
CA TRP A 58 -3.47 3.90 -1.80
C TRP A 58 -3.44 2.43 -2.17
N ASN A 59 -3.74 1.56 -1.20
CA ASN A 59 -3.88 0.14 -1.46
C ASN A 59 -5.32 -0.17 -1.87
N LEU A 60 -5.48 -0.61 -3.12
CA LEU A 60 -6.78 -0.96 -3.67
C LEU A 60 -7.42 -2.13 -2.90
N SER A 61 -6.64 -2.97 -2.23
CA SER A 61 -7.14 -4.16 -1.53
C SER A 61 -7.60 -3.93 -0.08
N GLU A 62 -7.13 -2.91 0.63
CA GLU A 62 -7.36 -2.80 2.09
C GLU A 62 -7.62 -1.38 2.62
N CYS A 63 -6.77 -0.38 2.34
CA CYS A 63 -6.92 1.04 2.79
C CYS A 63 -5.74 1.90 2.27
N CYS A 64 -5.74 3.22 2.56
CA CYS A 64 -4.58 4.11 2.40
C CYS A 64 -3.28 3.45 2.91
N ASP A 65 -2.19 3.64 2.16
CA ASP A 65 -0.91 2.97 2.36
C ASP A 65 0.16 4.04 2.53
N ASP A 66 0.24 4.64 3.72
CA ASP A 66 1.06 5.85 3.95
C ASP A 66 2.57 5.59 3.84
N ASN A 67 2.98 4.32 3.88
CA ASN A 67 4.38 3.91 3.95
C ASN A 67 4.83 2.99 2.80
N SER A 68 4.06 2.95 1.70
CA SER A 68 4.52 2.31 0.48
C SER A 68 5.84 2.92 -0.02
N LYS A 69 6.72 2.08 -0.55
CA LYS A 69 8.05 2.51 -1.00
C LYS A 69 8.38 2.00 -2.39
N LEU A 70 8.75 2.93 -3.28
CA LEU A 70 9.39 2.61 -4.55
C LEU A 70 10.87 2.25 -4.30
N THR A 71 11.21 1.00 -4.58
CA THR A 71 12.59 0.48 -4.52
C THR A 71 13.14 0.28 -5.93
N LYS A 72 14.42 -0.11 -6.04
CA LYS A 72 15.04 -0.47 -7.33
C LYS A 72 14.38 -1.68 -8.00
N GLU A 73 13.74 -2.55 -7.21
CA GLU A 73 13.10 -3.78 -7.69
C GLU A 73 11.62 -3.56 -8.04
N GLY A 74 11.05 -2.41 -7.67
CA GLY A 74 9.63 -2.07 -7.84
C GLY A 74 8.99 -1.58 -6.54
N LEU A 75 7.66 -1.55 -6.51
CA LEU A 75 6.93 -1.07 -5.34
C LEU A 75 6.80 -2.16 -4.25
N LEU A 76 7.05 -1.78 -3.00
CA LEU A 76 6.64 -2.53 -1.81
C LEU A 76 5.49 -1.78 -1.12
N CYS A 77 4.38 -2.47 -0.83
CA CYS A 77 3.32 -1.93 0.02
C CYS A 77 3.81 -1.73 1.46
N GLU A 78 3.14 -0.91 2.27
CA GLU A 78 3.52 -0.63 3.67
C GLU A 78 3.82 -1.90 4.48
N VAL A 79 2.98 -2.93 4.35
CA VAL A 79 3.16 -4.18 5.11
C VAL A 79 4.43 -4.93 4.67
N CYS A 80 4.73 -4.96 3.38
CA CYS A 80 5.93 -5.62 2.88
C CYS A 80 7.18 -4.77 3.14
N TYR A 81 7.08 -3.45 2.99
CA TYR A 81 8.17 -2.52 3.28
C TYR A 81 8.54 -2.54 4.76
N SER A 82 7.55 -2.54 5.66
CA SER A 82 7.79 -2.58 7.12
C SER A 82 8.59 -3.81 7.57
N ARG A 83 8.45 -4.93 6.85
CA ARG A 83 9.17 -6.19 7.07
C ARG A 83 10.49 -6.30 6.29
N SER A 84 10.78 -5.34 5.42
CA SER A 84 11.97 -5.38 4.59
C SER A 84 13.25 -5.18 5.43
N PRO A 85 14.38 -5.80 5.04
CA PRO A 85 15.66 -5.55 5.70
C PRO A 85 16.06 -4.07 5.69
N GLU A 86 15.64 -3.32 4.67
CA GLU A 86 15.89 -1.88 4.57
C GLU A 86 15.22 -1.12 5.72
N ASN A 87 13.92 -1.37 5.97
CA ASN A 87 13.20 -0.74 7.08
C ASN A 87 13.63 -1.27 8.47
N LEU A 88 14.08 -2.53 8.55
CA LEU A 88 14.55 -3.14 9.80
C LEU A 88 15.98 -2.76 10.19
N LYS A 89 16.82 -2.31 9.24
CA LYS A 89 18.19 -1.86 9.54
C LYS A 89 18.19 -0.70 10.53
N ASP A 90 17.22 0.21 10.40
CA ASP A 90 17.06 1.32 11.34
C ASP A 90 16.69 0.80 12.75
N TRP A 91 15.85 -0.24 12.85
CA TRP A 91 15.48 -0.85 14.13
C TRP A 91 16.63 -1.57 14.84
N ILE A 92 17.51 -2.24 14.10
CA ILE A 92 18.65 -2.98 14.67
C ILE A 92 19.73 -2.01 15.15
N LEU A 93 19.95 -0.90 14.43
CA LEU A 93 20.97 0.09 14.76
C LEU A 93 20.49 1.14 15.77
N PHE A 94 19.19 1.40 15.84
CA PHE A 94 18.55 2.26 16.85
C PHE A 94 17.73 1.44 17.83
N LYS A 95 18.32 0.46 18.54
CA LYS A 95 17.70 0.01 19.79
C LYS A 95 17.81 1.17 20.78
N PRO A 96 16.72 1.89 21.12
CA PRO A 96 16.82 3.03 21.99
C PRO A 96 17.26 2.55 23.38
N SER A 97 18.24 3.22 23.98
CA SER A 97 18.80 2.85 25.29
C SER A 97 17.78 2.89 26.43
N TRP A 98 16.61 3.49 26.20
CA TRP A 98 15.49 3.60 27.14
C TRP A 98 14.45 2.47 27.01
N VAL A 99 14.58 1.55 26.03
CA VAL A 99 13.69 0.39 25.94
C VAL A 99 14.01 -0.58 27.08
N LYS A 100 13.17 -0.57 28.11
CA LYS A 100 13.23 -1.53 29.22
C LYS A 100 12.89 -2.92 28.70
N ASN A 101 13.77 -3.89 28.96
CA ASN A 101 13.44 -5.29 28.77
C ASN A 101 12.31 -5.66 29.73
N VAL A 102 11.17 -6.13 29.21
CA VAL A 102 10.08 -6.66 30.02
C VAL A 102 10.43 -8.09 30.40
N ASP A 103 10.57 -8.35 31.69
CA ASP A 103 10.77 -9.71 32.22
C ASP A 103 9.42 -10.32 32.57
N PHE A 104 8.92 -11.22 31.71
CA PHE A 104 7.68 -11.95 31.93
C PHE A 104 7.79 -13.03 33.02
N LYS A 105 8.97 -13.23 33.63
CA LYS A 105 9.16 -14.24 34.70
C LYS A 105 8.71 -13.80 36.08
N ARG A 106 8.23 -12.56 36.25
CA ARG A 106 7.62 -12.10 37.51
C ARG A 106 6.12 -11.88 37.34
N GLY A 107 5.37 -12.97 37.42
CA GLY A 107 3.91 -12.89 37.46
C GLY A 107 3.20 -14.22 37.26
N VAL A 108 3.44 -15.19 38.13
CA VAL A 108 2.41 -16.08 38.69
C VAL A 108 2.77 -16.34 40.15
#